data_AF-A0A8J0SH23-F1
#
_entry.id   AF-A0A8J0SH23-F1
#
_cell.length_a   1.000
_cell.length_b   1.000
_cell.length_c   1.000
_cell.angle_alpha   90.00
_cell.angle_beta   90.00
_cell.angle_gamma   90.00
#
_symmetry.space_group_name_H-M   'P 1'
#
loop_
_entity.id
_entity.type
_entity.pdbx_description
1 polymer ?
#
loop_
_entity_poly.entity_id
_entity_poly.type
_entity_poly.pdbx_seq_one_letter_code
_entity_poly.pdbx_strand_id
1 'polypeptide(L)'
;MGLPVWHVAVWGTEKIPALVPAISNLMKAISTLIHKSLLILDITLSHGGHLFSLICHLVCASLWGQSEKSAGTSLANEEQSTPKSVLPSKDIPKGSSRTVLQVCSSTTIPRRSLLPAPKTSTSPAGLKKETQKDHEITNRPALSSPKRQAPSANKVQSPGHPKLRPTISKNGYAAKPEVQSRETERQVIQKLKEKCEEQTKKLLLAREELKRASCGFAVFAVTTQYFFQKNENGLVKEKQLLDELTTIRDEVVVNITRCEKLQKEKEELEMRFDNEVRKLEQEQEREILALKDRLELQYNEETERLQKEQSVQLERVRSQHQEQIEDLAATHEGALSQIKQNYSSGIQAIRVEQEHRMHDLKQNHELEKKNLEDNFEKLRLSLQDQVDTLTFQNNTLRDRARRFEEALMRSTNEQLEIALAPYRHLDEDLHSVKQVLEMKNQLIHQQEKRIMELEKLAEINVLLEEKVQVLQQQNEDMKARIAQNVVVTRQLSVENANLHESVEKENKEKKRLSRTNEELVWKLQTAESMSPIKLPSSPINHSVSGSLSPSKTNPSPR
;
A
#
# COMPACT_ATOMS: atom_id res chain seq x y z
N MET A 1 28.18 103.19 -0.40
CA MET A 1 28.73 102.21 0.57
C MET A 1 28.23 100.84 0.13
N GLY A 2 29.00 99.75 0.05
CA GLY A 2 30.45 99.55 0.19
C GLY A 2 30.82 98.13 -0.29
N LEU A 3 32.01 97.95 -0.89
CA LEU A 3 32.60 96.66 -1.34
C LEU A 3 33.04 95.78 -0.14
N PRO A 4 33.28 94.45 -0.24
CA PRO A 4 34.00 93.67 -1.29
C PRO A 4 33.21 92.47 -1.89
N VAL A 5 33.56 91.82 -3.02
CA VAL A 5 34.81 91.11 -3.47
C VAL A 5 35.04 89.84 -2.60
N TRP A 6 35.20 88.63 -3.17
CA TRP A 6 36.47 88.07 -3.67
C TRP A 6 36.35 87.03 -4.81
N HIS A 7 37.41 86.98 -5.62
CA HIS A 7 37.68 85.98 -6.66
C HIS A 7 38.54 84.82 -6.11
N VAL A 8 38.33 83.59 -6.59
CA VAL A 8 39.38 82.55 -6.68
C VAL A 8 39.22 81.83 -8.02
N ALA A 9 40.32 81.45 -8.67
CA ALA A 9 40.30 80.75 -9.95
C ALA A 9 41.39 79.66 -10.02
N VAL A 10 41.03 78.42 -10.36
CA VAL A 10 41.97 77.31 -10.61
C VAL A 10 41.53 76.44 -11.78
N TRP A 11 42.28 76.59 -12.87
CA TRP A 11 42.71 75.62 -13.90
C TRP A 11 41.88 74.34 -14.22
N GLY A 12 41.63 74.15 -15.52
CA GLY A 12 42.04 72.90 -16.20
C GLY A 12 40.96 71.88 -16.60
N THR A 13 41.33 70.99 -17.55
CA THR A 13 40.50 69.95 -18.23
C THR A 13 39.42 70.54 -19.15
N GLU A 14 39.41 70.41 -20.49
CA GLU A 14 39.83 69.33 -21.41
C GLU A 14 39.18 67.96 -21.16
N LYS A 15 38.45 67.46 -22.17
CA LYS A 15 38.10 66.04 -22.43
C LYS A 15 37.15 65.31 -21.46
N ILE A 16 35.93 65.82 -21.24
CA ILE A 16 34.82 65.04 -20.62
C ILE A 16 33.50 64.87 -21.45
N PRO A 17 33.42 65.04 -22.80
CA PRO A 17 32.23 64.56 -23.55
C PRO A 17 32.12 63.02 -23.62
N ALA A 18 33.26 62.31 -23.61
CA ALA A 18 33.30 60.87 -23.85
C ALA A 18 33.08 59.99 -22.60
N LEU A 19 33.16 60.57 -21.40
CA LEU A 19 33.16 59.80 -20.16
C LEU A 19 31.76 59.29 -19.77
N VAL A 20 30.70 60.09 -20.02
CA VAL A 20 29.32 59.69 -19.69
C VAL A 20 28.84 58.48 -20.52
N PRO A 21 29.06 58.42 -21.85
CA PRO A 21 28.83 57.18 -22.62
C PRO A 21 29.67 55.99 -22.13
N ALA A 22 30.95 56.22 -21.78
CA ALA A 22 31.82 55.16 -21.28
C ALA A 22 31.33 54.57 -19.94
N ILE A 23 30.91 55.41 -19.00
CA ILE A 23 30.34 55.00 -17.71
C ILE A 23 29.00 54.27 -17.91
N SER A 24 28.13 54.74 -18.82
CA SER A 24 26.87 54.05 -19.16
C SER A 24 27.13 52.65 -19.74
N ASN A 25 28.11 52.52 -20.62
CA ASN A 25 28.48 51.23 -21.21
C ASN A 25 29.17 50.31 -20.19
N LEU A 26 29.98 50.86 -19.28
CA LEU A 26 30.59 50.11 -18.18
C LEU A 26 29.53 49.56 -17.21
N MET A 27 28.53 50.35 -16.82
CA MET A 27 27.43 49.86 -15.98
C MET A 27 26.60 48.77 -16.68
N LYS A 28 26.36 48.88 -17.98
CA LYS A 28 25.70 47.83 -18.79
C LYS A 28 26.53 46.55 -18.87
N ALA A 29 27.86 46.66 -19.02
CA ALA A 29 28.78 45.53 -19.00
C ALA A 29 28.81 44.84 -17.62
N ILE A 30 28.84 45.61 -16.53
CA ILE A 30 28.80 45.08 -15.16
C ILE A 30 27.46 44.40 -14.87
N SER A 31 26.33 45.02 -15.21
CA SER A 31 24.99 44.44 -15.04
C SER A 31 24.82 43.12 -15.82
N THR A 32 25.25 43.07 -17.08
CA THR A 32 25.19 41.84 -17.89
C THR A 32 26.20 40.77 -17.47
N LEU A 33 27.31 41.15 -16.83
CA LEU A 33 28.21 40.20 -16.17
C LEU A 33 27.57 39.61 -14.91
N ILE A 34 27.00 40.45 -14.03
CA ILE A 34 26.30 40.02 -12.81
C ILE A 34 25.15 39.05 -13.14
N HIS A 35 24.30 39.37 -14.13
CA HIS A 35 23.23 38.45 -14.55
C HIS A 35 23.75 37.10 -15.06
N LYS A 36 24.90 37.07 -15.75
CA LYS A 36 25.52 35.81 -16.17
C LYS A 36 26.12 35.05 -14.99
N SER A 37 26.72 35.75 -14.02
CA SER A 37 27.22 35.14 -12.78
C SER A 37 26.10 34.52 -11.96
N LEU A 38 24.97 35.20 -11.78
CA LEU A 38 23.80 34.61 -11.10
C LEU A 38 23.25 33.41 -11.88
N LEU A 39 23.09 33.50 -13.20
CA LEU A 39 22.57 32.38 -14.00
C LEU A 39 23.48 31.13 -13.90
N ILE A 40 24.80 31.31 -13.86
CA ILE A 40 25.75 30.21 -13.62
C ILE A 40 25.64 29.67 -12.19
N LEU A 41 25.40 30.52 -11.21
CA LEU A 41 25.18 30.13 -9.81
C LEU A 41 23.88 29.32 -9.66
N ASP A 42 22.76 29.77 -10.24
CA ASP A 42 21.48 29.07 -10.24
C ASP A 42 21.58 27.71 -10.95
N ILE A 43 22.24 27.64 -12.10
CA ILE A 43 22.49 26.38 -12.82
C ILE A 43 23.32 25.41 -11.97
N THR A 44 24.37 25.90 -11.28
CA THR A 44 25.24 25.05 -10.45
C THR A 44 24.59 24.63 -9.13
N LEU A 45 23.78 25.48 -8.48
CA LEU A 45 22.95 25.05 -7.35
C LEU A 45 21.86 24.07 -7.77
N SER A 46 21.20 24.26 -8.92
CA SER A 46 20.19 23.33 -9.42
C SER A 46 20.78 21.95 -9.73
N HIS A 47 21.91 21.89 -10.44
CA HIS A 47 22.59 20.61 -10.73
C HIS A 47 23.22 20.00 -9.48
N GLY A 48 23.73 20.81 -8.55
CA GLY A 48 24.22 20.36 -7.24
C GLY A 48 23.11 19.76 -6.38
N GLY A 49 21.93 20.38 -6.36
CA GLY A 49 20.72 19.87 -5.69
C GLY A 49 20.23 18.56 -6.31
N HIS A 50 20.23 18.44 -7.64
CA HIS A 50 19.92 17.17 -8.31
C HIS A 50 20.96 16.08 -8.00
N LEU A 51 22.26 16.39 -7.98
CA LEU A 51 23.30 15.43 -7.58
C LEU A 51 23.15 15.00 -6.12
N PHE A 52 22.89 15.93 -5.20
CA PHE A 52 22.67 15.63 -3.79
C PHE A 52 21.41 14.79 -3.58
N SER A 53 20.31 15.11 -4.27
CA SER A 53 19.07 14.31 -4.30
C SER A 53 19.32 12.90 -4.84
N LEU A 54 20.08 12.75 -5.93
CA LEU A 54 20.43 11.45 -6.50
C LEU A 54 21.29 10.61 -5.54
N ILE A 55 22.25 11.24 -4.86
CA ILE A 55 23.08 10.60 -3.81
C ILE A 55 22.20 10.17 -2.63
N CYS A 56 21.30 11.03 -2.14
CA CYS A 56 20.34 10.67 -1.09
C CYS A 56 19.46 9.49 -1.52
N HIS A 57 18.90 9.47 -2.73
CA HIS A 57 18.12 8.34 -3.23
C HIS A 57 18.95 7.05 -3.32
N LEU A 58 20.21 7.12 -3.76
CA LEU A 58 21.11 5.96 -3.85
C LEU A 58 21.47 5.41 -2.46
N VAL A 59 21.71 6.29 -1.48
CA VAL A 59 21.96 5.93 -0.07
C VAL A 59 20.71 5.36 0.59
N CYS A 60 19.54 5.98 0.43
CA CYS A 60 18.28 5.48 0.98
C CYS A 60 17.89 4.12 0.39
N ALA A 61 18.06 3.90 -0.91
CA ALA A 61 17.86 2.59 -1.54
C ALA A 61 18.82 1.53 -0.98
N SER A 62 20.08 1.92 -0.70
CA SER A 62 21.10 1.03 -0.13
C SER A 62 20.80 0.64 1.32
N LEU A 63 20.25 1.55 2.15
CA LEU A 63 19.82 1.23 3.51
C LEU A 63 18.54 0.37 3.53
N TRP A 64 17.52 0.73 2.74
CA TRP A 64 16.24 0.01 2.74
C TRP A 64 16.41 -1.45 2.31
N GLY A 65 17.29 -1.70 1.33
CA GLY A 65 17.61 -3.04 0.83
C GLY A 65 18.30 -3.99 1.82
N GLN A 66 18.71 -3.52 3.01
CA GLN A 66 19.28 -4.37 4.07
C GLN A 66 18.30 -4.66 5.23
N SER A 67 17.19 -3.92 5.36
CA SER A 67 16.34 -3.98 6.56
C SER A 67 15.34 -5.16 6.60
N GLU A 68 15.09 -5.85 5.48
CA GLU A 68 14.02 -6.87 5.36
C GLU A 68 14.51 -8.33 5.54
N LYS A 69 15.74 -8.57 6.05
CA LYS A 69 16.29 -9.93 6.20
C LYS A 69 16.86 -10.23 7.59
N SER A 70 16.05 -10.08 8.65
CA SER A 70 16.44 -10.47 10.01
C SER A 70 15.28 -10.85 10.97
N ALA A 71 14.35 -11.73 10.56
CA ALA A 71 13.38 -12.36 11.48
C ALA A 71 12.77 -13.67 10.90
N GLY A 72 12.58 -14.69 11.74
CA GLY A 72 11.56 -15.75 11.53
C GLY A 72 11.97 -17.08 10.86
N THR A 73 12.37 -18.06 11.66
CA THR A 73 12.34 -19.53 11.40
C THR A 73 10.90 -20.09 11.34
N SER A 74 10.55 -21.27 10.77
CA SER A 74 11.30 -22.41 10.17
C SER A 74 10.39 -23.34 9.32
N LEU A 75 11.03 -24.32 8.64
CA LEU A 75 10.58 -25.70 8.32
C LEU A 75 9.89 -26.02 6.96
N ALA A 76 10.52 -26.96 6.22
CA ALA A 76 9.98 -27.94 5.25
C ALA A 76 9.23 -27.48 3.96
N ASN A 77 9.37 -28.13 2.79
CA ASN A 77 10.39 -29.06 2.25
C ASN A 77 10.18 -29.25 0.72
N GLU A 78 11.24 -29.30 -0.11
CA GLU A 78 11.34 -29.78 -1.54
C GLU A 78 10.30 -29.25 -2.58
N GLU A 79 10.47 -29.23 -3.92
CA GLU A 79 11.55 -29.55 -4.88
C GLU A 79 11.45 -28.52 -6.05
N GLN A 80 12.52 -27.83 -6.46
CA GLN A 80 13.34 -28.08 -7.67
C GLN A 80 12.92 -27.44 -9.03
N SER A 81 13.88 -26.68 -9.58
CA SER A 81 14.10 -26.30 -11.00
C SER A 81 13.41 -25.07 -11.64
N THR A 82 14.17 -24.46 -12.56
CA THR A 82 13.83 -23.41 -13.54
C THR A 82 14.59 -23.79 -14.85
N PRO A 83 14.70 -22.99 -15.93
CA PRO A 83 13.88 -21.87 -16.44
C PRO A 83 13.50 -22.04 -17.94
N LYS A 84 12.74 -21.09 -18.50
CA LYS A 84 12.88 -20.44 -19.85
C LYS A 84 11.67 -19.51 -20.08
N SER A 85 11.79 -18.22 -20.44
CA SER A 85 12.51 -17.56 -21.54
C SER A 85 11.87 -17.73 -22.93
N VAL A 86 11.02 -16.76 -23.33
CA VAL A 86 10.91 -16.23 -24.71
C VAL A 86 10.56 -14.73 -24.66
N LEU A 87 11.31 -13.91 -25.39
CA LEU A 87 10.92 -12.61 -25.94
C LEU A 87 10.84 -12.81 -27.47
N PRO A 88 9.96 -12.11 -28.22
CA PRO A 88 10.45 -10.92 -28.94
C PRO A 88 9.39 -9.86 -29.35
N SER A 89 9.84 -8.89 -30.16
CA SER A 89 9.05 -8.16 -31.19
C SER A 89 8.04 -7.08 -30.76
N LYS A 90 8.61 -5.93 -30.38
CA LYS A 90 8.47 -4.64 -31.11
C LYS A 90 7.57 -4.67 -32.36
N ASP A 91 6.59 -3.76 -32.43
CA ASP A 91 6.10 -3.21 -33.71
C ASP A 91 5.56 -1.76 -33.57
N ILE A 92 5.39 -1.04 -34.68
CA ILE A 92 4.93 0.37 -34.73
C ILE A 92 3.97 0.60 -35.92
N PRO A 93 2.81 1.24 -35.71
CA PRO A 93 2.10 1.96 -36.77
C PRO A 93 2.32 3.49 -36.72
N LYS A 94 2.32 4.15 -37.89
CA LYS A 94 2.28 5.62 -38.08
C LYS A 94 1.10 6.02 -38.97
N GLY A 95 0.56 7.23 -38.77
CA GLY A 95 -0.45 7.89 -39.62
C GLY A 95 -1.53 8.56 -38.76
N SER A 96 -2.22 9.64 -39.15
CA SER A 96 -2.21 10.46 -40.38
C SER A 96 -2.82 11.85 -40.01
N SER A 97 -2.62 13.00 -40.67
CA SER A 97 -1.96 13.34 -41.95
C SER A 97 -0.86 14.43 -41.74
N ARG A 98 -0.38 15.37 -42.57
CA ARG A 98 -0.77 16.17 -43.78
C ARG A 98 -1.90 17.22 -43.61
N THR A 99 -2.01 18.31 -44.38
CA THR A 99 -1.10 19.28 -45.09
C THR A 99 -1.95 20.11 -46.08
N VAL A 100 -1.75 21.44 -46.20
CA VAL A 100 -2.06 22.35 -47.37
C VAL A 100 -1.99 23.82 -46.87
N LEU A 101 -1.58 24.90 -47.57
CA LEU A 101 -0.62 25.23 -48.66
C LEU A 101 -0.19 26.71 -48.37
N GLN A 102 1.09 27.10 -48.34
CA GLN A 102 1.96 27.49 -49.47
C GLN A 102 1.45 28.67 -50.36
N VAL A 103 2.24 29.75 -50.47
CA VAL A 103 2.74 30.39 -51.72
C VAL A 103 3.60 31.64 -51.41
N CYS A 104 4.74 31.79 -52.09
CA CYS A 104 5.55 33.02 -52.19
C CYS A 104 5.39 33.58 -53.62
N SER A 105 5.63 34.86 -53.97
CA SER A 105 6.90 35.62 -53.91
C SER A 105 6.63 37.06 -54.40
N SER A 106 7.48 38.08 -54.23
CA SER A 106 8.60 38.43 -55.14
C SER A 106 8.98 39.94 -54.99
N THR A 107 10.03 40.55 -55.60
CA THR A 107 11.46 40.19 -55.86
C THR A 107 12.20 41.42 -56.44
N THR A 108 13.33 41.87 -55.85
CA THR A 108 14.51 42.56 -56.48
C THR A 108 15.55 42.88 -55.38
N ILE A 109 16.81 42.44 -55.29
CA ILE A 109 17.92 42.20 -56.26
C ILE A 109 18.49 43.52 -56.85
N PRO A 110 19.80 43.85 -56.76
CA PRO A 110 20.87 43.34 -55.85
C PRO A 110 21.95 44.36 -55.39
N ARG A 111 23.01 43.82 -54.75
CA ARG A 111 24.47 44.08 -54.95
C ARG A 111 25.31 44.67 -53.80
N ARG A 112 26.64 44.52 -53.99
CA ARG A 112 27.72 44.44 -52.97
C ARG A 112 28.72 45.58 -53.18
N SER A 113 29.35 46.03 -52.10
CA SER A 113 30.37 47.08 -52.02
C SER A 113 31.64 46.85 -52.88
N LEU A 114 32.29 47.93 -53.35
CA LEU A 114 33.74 48.21 -53.16
C LEU A 114 34.20 49.52 -53.88
N LEU A 115 34.60 50.56 -53.10
CA LEU A 115 35.48 51.70 -53.50
C LEU A 115 34.96 52.62 -54.65
N PRO A 116 35.63 53.73 -55.07
CA PRO A 116 36.87 54.36 -54.62
C PRO A 116 36.79 55.90 -54.34
N ALA A 117 37.94 56.58 -54.23
CA ALA A 117 38.11 58.01 -54.51
C ALA A 117 38.79 58.20 -55.89
N PRO A 118 38.72 59.38 -56.53
CA PRO A 118 39.96 60.16 -56.65
C PRO A 118 39.82 61.70 -56.74
N LYS A 119 41.00 62.33 -56.82
CA LYS A 119 41.34 63.77 -56.89
C LYS A 119 40.79 64.51 -58.12
N THR A 120 40.59 65.82 -57.99
CA THR A 120 40.99 66.82 -59.00
C THR A 120 41.53 68.08 -58.34
N SER A 121 42.47 68.76 -59.00
CA SER A 121 43.04 70.05 -58.61
C SER A 121 43.20 70.97 -59.83
N THR A 122 43.59 72.23 -59.58
CA THR A 122 44.30 73.19 -60.48
C THR A 122 43.52 74.46 -60.84
N SER A 123 43.84 75.58 -60.15
CA SER A 123 44.43 76.87 -60.63
C SER A 123 44.04 77.51 -61.99
N PRO A 124 44.34 78.81 -62.27
CA PRO A 124 45.15 79.78 -61.49
C PRO A 124 44.65 81.25 -61.38
N ALA A 125 45.37 82.06 -60.56
CA ALA A 125 45.58 83.54 -60.61
C ALA A 125 44.37 84.51 -60.48
N GLY A 126 44.45 85.69 -59.83
CA GLY A 126 45.49 86.38 -59.01
C GLY A 126 44.78 87.41 -58.08
N LEU A 127 45.40 88.32 -57.31
CA LEU A 127 46.76 88.89 -57.30
C LEU A 127 47.00 89.74 -56.00
N LYS A 128 48.09 89.49 -55.22
CA LYS A 128 48.71 90.40 -54.19
C LYS A 128 47.88 90.77 -52.91
N LYS A 129 48.46 91.03 -51.71
CA LYS A 129 49.77 90.70 -51.10
C LYS A 129 49.73 90.89 -49.54
N GLU A 130 50.53 90.09 -48.81
CA GLU A 130 51.25 90.36 -47.53
C GLU A 130 50.59 91.02 -46.27
N THR A 131 50.52 90.21 -45.20
CA THR A 131 51.08 90.38 -43.82
C THR A 131 51.11 91.72 -43.08
N GLN A 132 50.85 91.65 -41.76
CA GLN A 132 51.21 92.64 -40.74
C GLN A 132 51.95 91.95 -39.56
N LYS A 133 53.03 92.57 -39.03
CA LYS A 133 53.69 92.16 -37.77
C LYS A 133 54.53 93.32 -37.16
N ASP A 134 54.43 93.46 -35.84
CA ASP A 134 55.29 94.11 -34.83
C ASP A 134 55.99 95.49 -35.02
N HIS A 135 55.82 96.32 -33.97
CA HIS A 135 56.74 97.31 -33.32
C HIS A 135 57.42 98.51 -34.06
N GLU A 136 57.01 99.71 -33.60
CA GLU A 136 57.82 100.75 -32.92
C GLU A 136 58.84 101.67 -33.68
N ILE A 137 59.10 102.85 -33.08
CA ILE A 137 60.17 103.85 -33.27
C ILE A 137 60.12 104.85 -34.47
N THR A 138 59.56 106.03 -34.18
CA THR A 138 60.11 107.41 -34.35
C THR A 138 61.06 107.79 -35.52
N ASN A 139 60.63 108.72 -36.42
CA ASN A 139 61.29 110.02 -36.80
C ASN A 139 61.08 110.52 -38.27
N ARG A 140 60.37 111.66 -38.45
CA ARG A 140 60.60 112.77 -39.45
C ARG A 140 60.54 112.44 -40.97
N PRO A 141 60.67 113.42 -41.94
CA PRO A 141 60.75 114.90 -41.84
C PRO A 141 59.86 115.76 -42.80
N ALA A 142 59.65 117.04 -42.39
CA ALA A 142 59.71 118.30 -43.18
C ALA A 142 58.65 118.74 -44.25
N LEU A 143 58.67 120.06 -44.49
CA LEU A 143 57.99 120.89 -45.52
C LEU A 143 56.46 121.12 -45.35
N SER A 144 55.86 122.28 -45.62
CA SER A 144 56.38 123.63 -45.96
C SER A 144 55.41 124.74 -45.50
N SER A 145 55.92 125.96 -45.26
CA SER A 145 55.14 127.20 -45.05
C SER A 145 54.53 127.74 -46.36
N PRO A 146 53.77 128.87 -46.30
CA PRO A 146 54.41 130.12 -46.71
C PRO A 146 54.07 131.37 -45.87
N LYS A 147 55.05 132.28 -45.71
CA LYS A 147 54.85 133.68 -45.27
C LYS A 147 55.92 134.58 -45.90
N ARG A 148 55.50 135.63 -46.62
CA ARG A 148 56.31 136.60 -47.39
C ARG A 148 55.40 137.80 -47.73
N GLN A 149 55.84 139.03 -48.00
CA GLN A 149 57.17 139.57 -48.33
C GLN A 149 57.50 140.87 -47.54
N ALA A 150 58.73 141.37 -47.68
CA ALA A 150 59.19 142.73 -47.34
C ALA A 150 59.65 143.45 -48.64
N PRO A 151 60.04 144.74 -48.62
CA PRO A 151 61.40 145.17 -48.22
C PRO A 151 61.31 146.26 -47.10
N SER A 152 62.27 147.16 -46.79
CA SER A 152 63.62 147.56 -47.27
C SER A 152 64.42 148.07 -46.05
N ALA A 153 65.73 147.86 -45.83
CA ALA A 153 66.96 147.88 -46.64
C ALA A 153 67.75 149.22 -46.52
N ASN A 154 69.04 149.10 -46.13
CA ASN A 154 70.04 150.15 -45.82
C ASN A 154 69.77 150.97 -44.52
N LYS A 155 70.73 151.40 -43.67
CA LYS A 155 72.19 151.22 -43.39
C LYS A 155 72.77 152.62 -43.01
N VAL A 156 73.89 152.67 -42.25
CA VAL A 156 74.57 153.87 -41.69
C VAL A 156 73.87 154.35 -40.39
N GLN A 157 74.43 154.40 -39.16
CA GLN A 157 75.78 154.59 -38.56
C GLN A 157 75.87 155.95 -37.85
N SER A 158 76.52 155.98 -36.67
CA SER A 158 76.72 157.14 -35.76
C SER A 158 77.75 158.15 -36.33
N PRO A 159 78.21 159.21 -35.61
CA PRO A 159 77.73 159.85 -34.36
C PRO A 159 77.67 161.41 -34.47
N GLY A 160 77.54 162.15 -33.35
CA GLY A 160 78.35 163.37 -33.16
C GLY A 160 77.67 164.73 -32.90
N HIS A 161 77.99 165.29 -31.73
CA HIS A 161 78.07 166.72 -31.38
C HIS A 161 78.87 167.58 -32.40
N PRO A 162 78.68 168.93 -32.49
CA PRO A 162 79.28 169.84 -31.48
C PRO A 162 78.56 171.17 -31.14
N LYS A 163 79.20 171.86 -30.18
CA LYS A 163 78.92 173.18 -29.57
C LYS A 163 79.27 174.34 -30.54
N LEU A 164 78.94 175.59 -30.18
CA LEU A 164 79.96 176.60 -29.75
C LEU A 164 79.42 177.98 -29.30
N ARG A 165 80.06 178.52 -28.24
CA ARG A 165 80.23 179.96 -27.84
C ARG A 165 81.51 180.51 -28.55
N PRO A 166 81.89 181.83 -28.58
CA PRO A 166 81.95 182.87 -27.50
C PRO A 166 81.39 184.26 -27.94
N THR A 167 81.18 185.37 -27.17
CA THR A 167 81.72 186.10 -25.98
C THR A 167 82.96 187.01 -26.16
N ILE A 168 82.80 188.36 -26.11
CA ILE A 168 83.78 189.45 -25.80
C ILE A 168 83.08 190.86 -25.90
N SER A 169 83.60 192.04 -25.47
CA SER A 169 84.14 192.49 -24.16
C SER A 169 84.45 194.03 -24.10
N LYS A 170 83.79 194.80 -23.18
CA LYS A 170 84.20 196.04 -22.43
C LYS A 170 84.75 197.34 -23.12
N ASN A 171 84.28 198.51 -22.58
CA ASN A 171 84.90 199.86 -22.32
C ASN A 171 85.76 200.60 -23.41
N GLY A 172 85.88 201.95 -23.50
CA GLY A 172 85.22 203.11 -22.84
C GLY A 172 86.04 204.44 -22.91
N TYR A 173 85.39 205.62 -22.93
CA TYR A 173 85.94 207.04 -22.85
C TYR A 173 86.74 207.58 -24.08
N ALA A 174 86.85 208.89 -24.42
CA ALA A 174 86.09 210.14 -24.12
C ALA A 174 86.50 211.35 -25.05
N ALA A 175 85.76 212.48 -24.97
CA ALA A 175 86.06 213.86 -25.47
C ALA A 175 85.62 214.33 -26.90
N LYS A 176 85.70 215.66 -27.13
CA LYS A 176 85.08 216.55 -28.18
C LYS A 176 86.14 217.12 -29.18
N PRO A 177 85.85 217.90 -30.29
CA PRO A 177 84.62 218.67 -30.63
C PRO A 177 84.11 218.68 -32.12
N GLU A 178 83.00 219.43 -32.34
CA GLU A 178 82.47 220.10 -33.58
C GLU A 178 82.22 219.33 -34.91
N VAL A 179 80.96 219.18 -35.38
CA VAL A 179 80.18 219.98 -36.40
C VAL A 179 80.22 219.32 -37.81
N GLN A 180 79.15 219.13 -38.61
CA GLN A 180 77.73 219.59 -38.60
C GLN A 180 76.76 218.45 -39.03
N SER A 181 75.42 218.67 -39.06
CA SER A 181 74.39 217.60 -39.03
C SER A 181 73.36 217.56 -40.18
N ARG A 182 72.90 216.35 -40.58
CA ARG A 182 71.52 216.11 -41.12
C ARG A 182 71.00 214.65 -41.28
N GLU A 183 71.83 213.60 -41.19
CA GLU A 183 71.44 212.26 -41.71
C GLU A 183 70.68 211.31 -40.74
N THR A 184 70.68 211.56 -39.44
CA THR A 184 70.43 210.52 -38.41
C THR A 184 68.96 210.14 -38.17
N GLU A 185 68.00 210.95 -38.58
CA GLU A 185 66.60 210.84 -38.15
C GLU A 185 65.85 209.64 -38.76
N ARG A 186 66.21 209.23 -39.98
CA ARG A 186 65.51 208.18 -40.75
C ARG A 186 65.61 206.77 -40.15
N GLN A 187 66.61 206.49 -39.31
CA GLN A 187 66.87 205.12 -38.82
C GLN A 187 66.03 204.69 -37.60
N VAL A 188 65.36 205.62 -36.92
CA VAL A 188 64.61 205.31 -35.68
C VAL A 188 63.24 204.69 -35.98
N ILE A 189 62.54 205.21 -37.00
CA ILE A 189 61.17 204.80 -37.36
C ILE A 189 61.10 203.33 -37.76
N GLN A 190 62.10 202.85 -38.52
CA GLN A 190 62.22 201.46 -38.97
C GLN A 190 62.16 200.46 -37.81
N LYS A 191 62.91 200.71 -36.73
CA LYS A 191 63.02 199.82 -35.56
C LYS A 191 61.74 199.70 -34.73
N LEU A 192 60.84 200.69 -34.82
CA LEU A 192 59.53 200.62 -34.16
C LEU A 192 58.55 199.76 -34.97
N LYS A 193 58.56 199.86 -36.30
CA LYS A 193 57.72 199.04 -37.20
C LYS A 193 58.00 197.55 -37.00
N GLU A 194 59.28 197.16 -37.00
CA GLU A 194 59.73 195.79 -36.77
C GLU A 194 59.24 195.22 -35.43
N LYS A 195 59.21 196.03 -34.35
CA LYS A 195 58.67 195.61 -33.05
C LYS A 195 57.16 195.32 -33.07
N CYS A 196 56.37 196.13 -33.79
CA CYS A 196 54.93 195.92 -33.91
C CYS A 196 54.62 194.66 -34.74
N GLU A 197 55.35 194.44 -35.82
CA GLU A 197 55.25 193.21 -36.62
C GLU A 197 55.63 191.97 -35.78
N GLU A 198 56.68 192.07 -34.95
CA GLU A 198 57.13 190.98 -34.07
C GLU A 198 56.16 190.66 -32.92
N GLN A 199 55.47 191.65 -32.34
CA GLN A 199 54.38 191.40 -31.39
C GLN A 199 53.17 190.75 -32.08
N THR A 200 52.83 191.18 -33.30
CA THR A 200 51.69 190.65 -34.06
C THR A 200 51.87 189.16 -34.36
N LYS A 201 53.08 188.72 -34.75
CA LYS A 201 53.42 187.30 -34.94
C LYS A 201 53.19 186.47 -33.66
N LYS A 202 53.61 186.98 -32.51
CA LYS A 202 53.46 186.28 -31.21
C LYS A 202 52.00 186.14 -30.79
N LEU A 203 51.18 187.17 -31.05
CA LEU A 203 49.74 187.13 -30.80
C LEU A 203 49.01 186.13 -31.73
N LEU A 204 49.45 186.01 -32.99
CA LEU A 204 48.95 185.00 -33.91
C LEU A 204 49.31 183.58 -33.46
N LEU A 205 50.58 183.32 -33.10
CA LEU A 205 51.03 182.01 -32.60
C LEU A 205 50.26 181.58 -31.35
N ALA A 206 50.08 182.48 -30.37
CA ALA A 206 49.29 182.18 -29.17
C ALA A 206 47.81 181.87 -29.51
N ARG A 207 47.24 182.54 -30.53
CA ARG A 207 45.88 182.27 -31.01
C ARG A 207 45.78 180.95 -31.78
N GLU A 208 46.84 180.52 -32.46
CA GLU A 208 46.94 179.21 -33.10
C GLU A 208 47.15 178.08 -32.08
N GLU A 209 47.85 178.34 -30.98
CA GLU A 209 47.96 177.41 -29.84
C GLU A 209 46.64 177.28 -29.10
N LEU A 210 45.91 178.37 -28.88
CA LEU A 210 44.55 178.31 -28.34
C LEU A 210 43.58 177.56 -29.27
N LYS A 211 43.72 177.69 -30.60
CA LYS A 211 42.99 176.87 -31.58
C LYS A 211 43.37 175.39 -31.50
N ARG A 212 44.66 175.06 -31.40
CA ARG A 212 45.13 173.67 -31.22
C ARG A 212 44.64 173.08 -29.90
N ALA A 213 44.69 173.83 -28.80
CA ALA A 213 44.21 173.41 -27.49
C ALA A 213 42.69 173.20 -27.46
N SER A 214 41.89 174.14 -28.00
CA SER A 214 40.43 174.00 -28.08
C SER A 214 39.99 172.87 -29.03
N CYS A 215 40.71 172.64 -30.13
CA CYS A 215 40.54 171.44 -30.95
C CYS A 215 40.87 170.16 -30.16
N GLY A 216 41.96 170.16 -29.40
CA GLY A 216 42.33 169.07 -28.49
C GLY A 216 41.26 168.80 -27.42
N PHE A 217 40.67 169.82 -26.82
CA PHE A 217 39.55 169.68 -25.89
C PHE A 217 38.27 169.19 -26.57
N ALA A 218 37.99 169.57 -27.82
CA ALA A 218 36.86 169.05 -28.57
C ALA A 218 37.05 167.55 -28.90
N VAL A 219 38.25 167.15 -29.34
CA VAL A 219 38.61 165.74 -29.55
C VAL A 219 38.57 164.96 -28.23
N PHE A 220 39.05 165.54 -27.13
CA PHE A 220 38.95 164.92 -25.81
C PHE A 220 37.49 164.75 -25.39
N ALA A 221 36.64 165.77 -25.50
CA ALA A 221 35.22 165.68 -25.17
C ALA A 221 34.49 164.63 -26.00
N VAL A 222 34.70 164.60 -27.33
CA VAL A 222 34.07 163.62 -28.23
C VAL A 222 34.58 162.20 -27.96
N THR A 223 35.88 162.00 -27.74
CA THR A 223 36.43 160.68 -27.41
C THR A 223 35.99 160.21 -26.03
N THR A 224 35.98 161.09 -25.02
CA THR A 224 35.44 160.81 -23.69
C THR A 224 33.95 160.46 -23.74
N GLN A 225 33.13 161.21 -24.47
CA GLN A 225 31.71 160.89 -24.68
C GLN A 225 31.53 159.54 -25.39
N TYR A 226 32.32 159.26 -26.43
CA TYR A 226 32.31 157.97 -27.12
C TYR A 226 32.74 156.81 -26.21
N PHE A 227 33.76 157.00 -25.37
CA PHE A 227 34.18 156.00 -24.39
C PHE A 227 33.14 155.78 -23.29
N PHE A 228 32.49 156.84 -22.78
CA PHE A 228 31.36 156.71 -21.84
C PHE A 228 30.20 155.97 -22.49
N GLN A 229 29.73 156.38 -23.67
CA GLN A 229 28.63 155.73 -24.37
C GLN A 229 28.97 154.28 -24.76
N LYS A 230 30.23 153.98 -25.11
CA LYS A 230 30.69 152.60 -25.34
C LYS A 230 30.72 151.78 -24.04
N ASN A 231 31.08 152.40 -22.91
CA ASN A 231 31.07 151.75 -21.60
C ASN A 231 29.64 151.49 -21.10
N GLU A 232 28.73 152.45 -21.26
CA GLU A 232 27.29 152.28 -20.99
C GLU A 232 26.69 151.16 -21.85
N ASN A 233 26.96 151.15 -23.16
CA ASN A 233 26.55 150.06 -24.05
C ASN A 233 27.19 148.71 -23.69
N GLY A 234 28.39 148.71 -23.10
CA GLY A 234 29.04 147.52 -22.55
C GLY A 234 28.33 147.01 -21.29
N LEU A 235 28.04 147.91 -20.36
CA LEU A 235 27.41 147.62 -19.07
C LEU A 235 25.92 147.26 -19.21
N VAL A 236 25.23 147.79 -20.22
CA VAL A 236 23.89 147.33 -20.63
C VAL A 236 23.95 145.91 -21.18
N LYS A 237 24.96 145.57 -21.99
CA LYS A 237 25.15 144.18 -22.48
C LYS A 237 25.59 143.22 -21.38
N GLU A 238 26.40 143.68 -20.43
CA GLU A 238 26.77 142.91 -19.25
C GLU A 238 25.53 142.58 -18.40
N LYS A 239 24.62 143.55 -18.20
CA LYS A 239 23.31 143.30 -17.57
C LYS A 239 22.45 142.33 -18.38
N GLN A 240 22.31 142.52 -19.69
CA GLN A 240 21.59 141.59 -20.56
C GLN A 240 22.14 140.15 -20.46
N LEU A 241 23.46 139.98 -20.48
CA LEU A 241 24.10 138.67 -20.31
C LEU A 241 23.94 138.12 -18.88
N LEU A 242 23.84 138.96 -17.85
CA LEU A 242 23.53 138.53 -16.48
C LEU A 242 22.06 138.09 -16.36
N ASP A 243 21.12 138.80 -17.00
CA ASP A 243 19.70 138.49 -17.04
C ASP A 243 19.43 137.23 -17.89
N GLU A 244 20.18 137.03 -18.98
CA GLU A 244 20.21 135.76 -19.74
C GLU A 244 20.80 134.63 -18.90
N LEU A 245 21.89 134.87 -18.14
CA LEU A 245 22.49 133.87 -17.26
C LEU A 245 21.59 133.50 -16.06
N THR A 246 20.77 134.40 -15.52
CA THR A 246 19.75 134.04 -14.52
C THR A 246 18.60 133.28 -15.16
N THR A 247 18.11 133.72 -16.32
CA THR A 247 17.06 133.00 -17.07
C THR A 247 17.49 131.57 -17.39
N ILE A 248 18.71 131.36 -17.90
CA ILE A 248 19.27 130.02 -18.18
C ILE A 248 19.43 129.19 -16.90
N ARG A 249 19.78 129.81 -15.75
CA ARG A 249 19.85 129.09 -14.46
C ARG A 249 18.47 128.66 -13.99
N ASP A 250 17.46 129.51 -14.11
CA ASP A 250 16.09 129.21 -13.71
C ASP A 250 15.47 128.15 -14.64
N GLU A 251 15.74 128.22 -15.95
CA GLU A 251 15.41 127.14 -16.90
C GLU A 251 16.12 125.83 -16.56
N VAL A 252 17.40 125.86 -16.14
CA VAL A 252 18.11 124.67 -15.68
C VAL A 252 17.49 124.11 -14.41
N VAL A 253 17.04 124.94 -13.45
CA VAL A 253 16.32 124.48 -12.24
C VAL A 253 14.94 123.88 -12.59
N VAL A 254 14.21 124.48 -13.52
CA VAL A 254 12.93 123.93 -14.03
C VAL A 254 13.16 122.60 -14.76
N ASN A 255 14.24 122.48 -15.54
CA ASN A 255 14.61 121.23 -16.20
C ASN A 255 15.10 120.16 -15.21
N ILE A 256 15.86 120.50 -14.18
CA ILE A 256 16.26 119.59 -13.10
C ILE A 256 15.01 119.05 -12.38
N THR A 257 14.12 119.93 -11.92
CA THR A 257 12.89 119.51 -11.22
C THR A 257 11.90 118.76 -12.13
N ARG A 258 11.95 118.97 -13.45
CA ARG A 258 11.26 118.13 -14.45
C ARG A 258 11.89 116.75 -14.57
N CYS A 259 13.22 116.65 -14.64
CA CYS A 259 13.95 115.38 -14.67
C CYS A 259 13.73 114.58 -13.39
N GLU A 260 13.71 115.22 -12.21
CA GLU A 260 13.39 114.57 -10.93
C GLU A 260 11.97 114.01 -10.88
N LYS A 261 10.99 114.71 -11.48
CA LYS A 261 9.61 114.20 -11.61
C LYS A 261 9.54 113.00 -12.54
N LEU A 262 10.12 113.11 -13.74
CA LEU A 262 10.18 112.01 -14.71
C LEU A 262 10.93 110.79 -14.16
N GLN A 263 11.98 110.99 -13.35
CA GLN A 263 12.71 109.92 -12.68
C GLN A 263 11.83 109.21 -11.62
N LYS A 264 11.04 109.96 -10.84
CA LYS A 264 10.08 109.38 -9.89
C LYS A 264 8.92 108.66 -10.59
N GLU A 265 8.38 109.23 -11.66
CA GLU A 265 7.36 108.60 -12.50
C GLU A 265 7.89 107.30 -13.13
N LYS A 266 9.15 107.28 -13.57
CA LYS A 266 9.87 106.08 -14.03
C LYS A 266 10.01 105.05 -12.91
N GLU A 267 10.51 105.44 -11.73
CA GLU A 267 10.68 104.56 -10.57
C GLU A 267 9.33 103.98 -10.10
N GLU A 268 8.26 104.77 -10.10
CA GLU A 268 6.90 104.30 -9.82
C GLU A 268 6.39 103.31 -10.88
N LEU A 269 6.69 103.52 -12.16
CA LEU A 269 6.32 102.60 -13.24
C LEU A 269 7.12 101.29 -13.16
N GLU A 270 8.43 101.35 -12.94
CA GLU A 270 9.29 100.18 -12.72
C GLU A 270 8.79 99.39 -11.51
N MET A 271 8.52 100.05 -10.38
CA MET A 271 7.91 99.40 -9.21
C MET A 271 6.52 98.80 -9.49
N ARG A 272 5.71 99.39 -10.38
CA ARG A 272 4.42 98.80 -10.79
C ARG A 272 4.62 97.56 -11.66
N PHE A 273 5.54 97.59 -12.63
CA PHE A 273 5.88 96.43 -13.44
C PHE A 273 6.49 95.30 -12.60
N ASP A 274 7.42 95.60 -11.70
CA ASP A 274 8.04 94.61 -10.79
C ASP A 274 7.03 94.01 -9.80
N ASN A 275 5.96 94.74 -9.45
CA ASN A 275 4.85 94.17 -8.67
C ASN A 275 3.96 93.26 -9.54
N GLU A 276 3.66 93.64 -10.78
CA GLU A 276 2.81 92.83 -11.67
C GLU A 276 3.50 91.54 -12.13
N VAL A 277 4.81 91.61 -12.45
CA VAL A 277 5.64 90.42 -12.74
C VAL A 277 5.60 89.46 -11.55
N ARG A 278 5.84 89.93 -10.32
CA ARG A 278 5.78 89.07 -9.12
C ARG A 278 4.39 88.49 -8.83
N LYS A 279 3.30 89.16 -9.19
CA LYS A 279 1.95 88.56 -9.13
C LYS A 279 1.83 87.43 -10.15
N LEU A 280 2.20 87.69 -11.40
CA LEU A 280 2.12 86.72 -12.50
C LEU A 280 3.00 85.49 -12.25
N GLU A 281 4.19 85.68 -11.68
CA GLU A 281 5.04 84.58 -11.19
C GLU A 281 4.32 83.76 -10.11
N GLN A 282 3.71 84.42 -9.11
CA GLN A 282 2.95 83.73 -8.06
C GLN A 282 1.65 83.07 -8.57
N GLU A 283 1.00 83.63 -9.60
CA GLU A 283 -0.14 83.03 -10.31
C GLU A 283 0.33 81.76 -11.04
N GLN A 284 1.42 81.86 -11.81
CA GLN A 284 2.00 80.76 -12.56
C GLN A 284 2.51 79.63 -11.64
N GLU A 285 3.12 79.95 -10.50
CA GLU A 285 3.52 78.94 -9.50
C GLU A 285 2.30 78.21 -8.91
N ARG A 286 1.23 78.95 -8.58
CA ARG A 286 -0.04 78.36 -8.10
C ARG A 286 -0.69 77.47 -9.16
N GLU A 287 -0.72 77.90 -10.42
CA GLU A 287 -1.26 77.10 -11.53
C GLU A 287 -0.41 75.85 -11.77
N ILE A 288 0.92 75.96 -11.78
CA ILE A 288 1.83 74.81 -11.94
C ILE A 288 1.67 73.81 -10.79
N LEU A 289 1.47 74.27 -9.55
CA LEU A 289 1.17 73.40 -8.41
C LEU A 289 -0.20 72.73 -8.57
N ALA A 290 -1.27 73.48 -8.80
CA ALA A 290 -2.61 72.91 -9.00
C ALA A 290 -2.69 71.93 -10.19
N LEU A 291 -1.90 72.14 -11.25
CA LEU A 291 -1.77 71.21 -12.37
C LEU A 291 -0.99 69.94 -12.01
N LYS A 292 0.06 70.04 -11.18
CA LYS A 292 0.78 68.87 -10.64
C LYS A 292 -0.12 68.05 -9.72
N ASP A 293 -0.74 68.69 -8.73
CA ASP A 293 -1.61 68.04 -7.75
C ASP A 293 -2.76 67.30 -8.43
N ARG A 294 -3.37 67.90 -9.45
CA ARG A 294 -4.43 67.26 -10.26
C ARG A 294 -3.89 66.10 -11.11
N LEU A 295 -2.70 66.22 -11.67
CA LEU A 295 -2.08 65.15 -12.48
C LEU A 295 -1.67 63.96 -11.59
N GLU A 296 -1.14 64.23 -10.40
CA GLU A 296 -0.79 63.21 -9.40
C GLU A 296 -2.04 62.50 -8.87
N LEU A 297 -3.11 63.25 -8.57
CA LEU A 297 -4.41 62.66 -8.21
C LEU A 297 -4.93 61.74 -9.33
N GLN A 298 -4.97 62.20 -10.58
CA GLN A 298 -5.42 61.38 -11.72
C GLN A 298 -4.54 60.15 -11.94
N TYR A 299 -3.22 60.26 -11.77
CA TYR A 299 -2.30 59.13 -11.85
C TYR A 299 -2.56 58.10 -10.74
N ASN A 300 -2.81 58.57 -9.52
CA ASN A 300 -3.12 57.70 -8.38
C ASN A 300 -4.49 57.03 -8.52
N GLU A 301 -5.53 57.76 -8.95
CA GLU A 301 -6.87 57.24 -9.25
C GLU A 301 -6.82 56.15 -10.34
N GLU A 302 -6.10 56.40 -11.44
CA GLU A 302 -5.96 55.44 -12.54
C GLU A 302 -5.11 54.22 -12.15
N THR A 303 -4.08 54.43 -11.31
CA THR A 303 -3.27 53.34 -10.73
C THR A 303 -4.11 52.46 -9.80
N GLU A 304 -4.90 53.05 -8.90
CA GLU A 304 -5.84 52.31 -8.06
C GLU A 304 -6.90 51.58 -8.89
N ARG A 305 -7.43 52.22 -9.95
CA ARG A 305 -8.42 51.62 -10.85
C ARG A 305 -7.85 50.36 -11.52
N LEU A 306 -6.64 50.45 -12.05
CA LEU A 306 -5.94 49.33 -12.68
C LEU A 306 -5.58 48.22 -11.67
N GLN A 307 -5.17 48.56 -10.44
CA GLN A 307 -4.92 47.57 -9.38
C GLN A 307 -6.21 46.84 -8.97
N LYS A 308 -7.33 47.55 -8.83
CA LYS A 308 -8.66 46.97 -8.53
C LYS A 308 -9.16 46.09 -9.68
N GLU A 309 -8.93 46.52 -10.92
CA GLU A 309 -9.27 45.71 -12.10
C GLU A 309 -8.42 44.43 -12.17
N GLN A 310 -7.10 44.53 -11.93
CA GLN A 310 -6.21 43.37 -11.87
C GLN A 310 -6.58 42.39 -10.74
N SER A 311 -6.90 42.89 -9.54
CA SER A 311 -7.28 42.00 -8.43
C SER A 311 -8.61 41.29 -8.69
N VAL A 312 -9.61 41.97 -9.27
CA VAL A 312 -10.88 41.34 -9.68
C VAL A 312 -10.68 40.30 -10.79
N GLN A 313 -9.79 40.53 -11.75
CA GLN A 313 -9.47 39.55 -12.79
C GLN A 313 -8.72 38.33 -12.21
N LEU A 314 -7.76 38.55 -11.30
CA LEU A 314 -7.06 37.46 -10.60
C LEU A 314 -8.01 36.63 -9.73
N GLU A 315 -8.92 37.28 -9.00
CA GLU A 315 -9.89 36.57 -8.16
C GLU A 315 -10.91 35.81 -9.00
N ARG A 316 -11.41 36.39 -10.12
CA ARG A 316 -12.24 35.68 -11.10
C ARG A 316 -11.56 34.42 -11.62
N VAL A 317 -10.29 34.52 -12.03
CA VAL A 317 -9.52 33.38 -12.54
C VAL A 317 -9.25 32.36 -11.43
N ARG A 318 -9.05 32.79 -10.17
CA ARG A 318 -8.96 31.86 -9.03
C ARG A 318 -10.29 31.14 -8.79
N SER A 319 -11.41 31.86 -8.75
CA SER A 319 -12.75 31.29 -8.56
C SER A 319 -13.09 30.27 -9.65
N GLN A 320 -12.79 30.57 -10.92
CA GLN A 320 -13.03 29.65 -12.04
C GLN A 320 -12.19 28.38 -11.94
N HIS A 321 -10.91 28.46 -11.53
CA HIS A 321 -10.11 27.26 -11.29
C HIS A 321 -10.59 26.48 -10.06
N GLN A 322 -11.07 27.16 -9.01
CA GLN A 322 -11.62 26.50 -7.82
C GLN A 322 -12.92 25.76 -8.16
N GLU A 323 -13.84 26.38 -8.88
CA GLU A 323 -15.07 25.80 -9.42
C GLU A 323 -14.76 24.58 -10.30
N GLN A 324 -13.78 24.66 -11.21
CA GLN A 324 -13.33 23.52 -12.01
C GLN A 324 -12.72 22.38 -11.18
N ILE A 325 -12.02 22.67 -10.08
CA ILE A 325 -11.49 21.66 -9.17
C ILE A 325 -12.62 21.00 -8.37
N GLU A 326 -13.63 21.76 -7.96
CA GLU A 326 -14.81 21.26 -7.24
C GLU A 326 -15.71 20.40 -8.13
N ASP A 327 -15.97 20.81 -9.38
CA ASP A 327 -16.66 20.01 -10.40
C ASP A 327 -15.91 18.70 -10.69
N LEU A 328 -14.58 18.76 -10.84
CA LEU A 328 -13.76 17.58 -11.09
C LEU A 328 -13.71 16.66 -9.87
N ALA A 329 -13.70 17.20 -8.66
CA ALA A 329 -13.79 16.43 -7.42
C ALA A 329 -15.15 15.75 -7.27
N ALA A 330 -16.25 16.47 -7.49
CA ALA A 330 -17.61 15.95 -7.40
C ALA A 330 -17.90 14.86 -8.45
N THR A 331 -17.45 15.06 -9.69
CA THR A 331 -17.57 14.03 -10.75
C THR A 331 -16.72 12.79 -10.47
N HIS A 332 -15.50 12.95 -9.94
CA HIS A 332 -14.69 11.82 -9.49
C HIS A 332 -15.29 11.09 -8.28
N GLU A 333 -15.83 11.81 -7.28
CA GLU A 333 -16.49 11.21 -6.11
C GLU A 333 -17.77 10.47 -6.51
N GLY A 334 -18.56 11.03 -7.43
CA GLY A 334 -19.73 10.37 -8.02
C GLY A 334 -19.34 9.08 -8.75
N ALA A 335 -18.31 9.12 -9.61
CA ALA A 335 -17.81 7.94 -10.31
C ALA A 335 -17.28 6.86 -9.35
N LEU A 336 -16.49 7.24 -8.34
CA LEU A 336 -16.00 6.33 -7.30
C LEU A 336 -17.15 5.71 -6.48
N SER A 337 -18.20 6.48 -6.20
CA SER A 337 -19.39 6.02 -5.49
C SER A 337 -20.21 5.04 -6.33
N GLN A 338 -20.39 5.32 -7.62
CA GLN A 338 -21.01 4.41 -8.57
C GLN A 338 -20.21 3.10 -8.71
N ILE A 339 -18.88 3.17 -8.79
CA ILE A 339 -18.00 1.99 -8.85
C ILE A 339 -18.13 1.16 -7.55
N LYS A 340 -18.12 1.79 -6.37
CA LYS A 340 -18.38 1.12 -5.08
C LYS A 340 -19.76 0.46 -5.04
N GLN A 341 -20.80 1.13 -5.55
CA GLN A 341 -22.16 0.60 -5.63
C GLN A 341 -22.27 -0.59 -6.59
N ASN A 342 -21.59 -0.53 -7.74
CA ASN A 342 -21.52 -1.64 -8.70
C ASN A 342 -20.83 -2.87 -8.10
N TYR A 343 -19.69 -2.70 -7.43
CA TYR A 343 -19.00 -3.80 -6.76
C TYR A 343 -19.81 -4.39 -5.60
N SER A 344 -20.40 -3.55 -4.73
CA SER A 344 -21.22 -4.06 -3.61
C SER A 344 -22.48 -4.78 -4.10
N SER A 345 -23.12 -4.29 -5.17
CA SER A 345 -24.25 -4.95 -5.83
C SER A 345 -23.84 -6.28 -6.49
N GLY A 346 -22.69 -6.32 -7.16
CA GLY A 346 -22.15 -7.55 -7.75
C GLY A 346 -21.83 -8.62 -6.71
N ILE A 347 -21.19 -8.25 -5.60
CA ILE A 347 -20.92 -9.17 -4.49
C ILE A 347 -22.24 -9.62 -3.83
N GLN A 348 -23.25 -8.74 -3.71
CA GLN A 348 -24.57 -9.10 -3.20
C GLN A 348 -25.28 -10.11 -4.12
N ALA A 349 -25.22 -9.91 -5.43
CA ALA A 349 -25.78 -10.85 -6.41
C ALA A 349 -25.11 -12.23 -6.33
N ILE A 350 -23.77 -12.27 -6.26
CA ILE A 350 -23.01 -13.51 -6.11
C ILE A 350 -23.36 -14.23 -4.79
N ARG A 351 -23.54 -13.51 -3.67
CA ARG A 351 -23.99 -14.10 -2.41
C ARG A 351 -25.37 -14.75 -2.54
N VAL A 352 -26.35 -14.02 -3.06
CA VAL A 352 -27.72 -14.55 -3.26
C VAL A 352 -27.71 -15.76 -4.19
N GLU A 353 -26.90 -15.73 -5.25
CA GLU A 353 -26.76 -16.86 -6.19
C GLU A 353 -26.05 -18.08 -5.55
N GLN A 354 -25.11 -17.87 -4.63
CA GLN A 354 -24.51 -18.94 -3.82
C GLN A 354 -25.50 -19.51 -2.80
N GLU A 355 -26.25 -18.66 -2.11
CA GLU A 355 -27.30 -19.04 -1.15
C GLU A 355 -28.40 -19.86 -1.84
N HIS A 356 -28.86 -19.43 -3.02
CA HIS A 356 -29.83 -20.16 -3.85
C HIS A 356 -29.30 -21.52 -4.29
N ARG A 357 -28.10 -21.60 -4.90
CA ARG A 357 -27.48 -22.90 -5.27
C ARG A 357 -27.33 -23.84 -4.07
N MET A 358 -26.98 -23.31 -2.90
CA MET A 358 -26.86 -24.09 -1.66
C MET A 358 -28.22 -24.50 -1.07
N HIS A 359 -29.29 -23.78 -1.35
CA HIS A 359 -30.66 -24.19 -1.01
C HIS A 359 -31.13 -25.31 -1.94
N ASP A 360 -30.98 -25.14 -3.26
CA ASP A 360 -31.39 -26.11 -4.26
C ASP A 360 -30.66 -27.45 -4.10
N LEU A 361 -29.35 -27.40 -3.82
CA LEU A 361 -28.55 -28.60 -3.56
C LEU A 361 -29.01 -29.35 -2.29
N LYS A 362 -29.42 -28.63 -1.23
CA LYS A 362 -30.00 -29.23 -0.03
C LYS A 362 -31.37 -29.85 -0.33
N GLN A 363 -32.24 -29.12 -1.03
CA GLN A 363 -33.57 -29.60 -1.41
C GLN A 363 -33.49 -30.87 -2.28
N ASN A 364 -32.56 -30.90 -3.25
CA ASN A 364 -32.30 -32.09 -4.06
C ASN A 364 -31.79 -33.25 -3.21
N HIS A 365 -30.84 -33.01 -2.29
CA HIS A 365 -30.34 -34.06 -1.39
C HIS A 365 -31.41 -34.60 -0.43
N GLU A 366 -32.27 -33.73 0.11
CA GLU A 366 -33.42 -34.11 0.95
C GLU A 366 -34.45 -34.95 0.15
N LEU A 367 -34.68 -34.61 -1.11
CA LEU A 367 -35.54 -35.37 -2.03
C LEU A 367 -34.93 -36.73 -2.39
N GLU A 368 -33.65 -36.79 -2.73
CA GLU A 368 -32.93 -38.04 -2.99
C GLU A 368 -32.92 -38.96 -1.77
N LYS A 369 -32.62 -38.40 -0.59
CA LYS A 369 -32.68 -39.12 0.69
C LYS A 369 -34.07 -39.70 0.92
N LYS A 370 -35.13 -38.89 0.78
CA LYS A 370 -36.51 -39.37 0.94
C LYS A 370 -36.86 -40.46 -0.07
N ASN A 371 -36.48 -40.32 -1.33
CA ASN A 371 -36.70 -41.34 -2.34
C ASN A 371 -35.97 -42.65 -2.00
N LEU A 372 -34.75 -42.58 -1.47
CA LEU A 372 -34.05 -43.76 -0.94
C LEU A 372 -34.79 -44.39 0.24
N GLU A 373 -35.22 -43.59 1.23
CA GLU A 373 -36.01 -44.05 2.38
C GLU A 373 -37.32 -44.73 1.94
N ASP A 374 -38.10 -44.10 1.04
CA ASP A 374 -39.32 -44.64 0.44
C ASP A 374 -39.05 -45.96 -0.31
N ASN A 375 -37.89 -46.12 -0.96
CA ASN A 375 -37.54 -47.34 -1.70
C ASN A 375 -36.99 -48.46 -0.80
N PHE A 376 -36.26 -48.13 0.26
CA PHE A 376 -35.90 -49.08 1.31
C PHE A 376 -37.13 -49.60 2.04
N GLU A 377 -38.12 -48.75 2.33
CA GLU A 377 -39.37 -49.17 2.97
C GLU A 377 -40.20 -50.10 2.07
N LYS A 378 -40.34 -49.79 0.77
CA LYS A 378 -40.97 -50.69 -0.21
C LYS A 378 -40.28 -52.06 -0.24
N LEU A 379 -38.94 -52.09 -0.26
CA LEU A 379 -38.17 -53.34 -0.25
C LEU A 379 -38.34 -54.10 1.09
N ARG A 380 -38.33 -53.40 2.22
CA ARG A 380 -38.58 -53.98 3.56
C ARG A 380 -39.95 -54.65 3.63
N LEU A 381 -41.00 -53.98 3.15
CA LEU A 381 -42.36 -54.51 3.11
C LEU A 381 -42.47 -55.70 2.13
N SER A 382 -41.83 -55.64 0.97
CA SER A 382 -41.80 -56.77 0.01
C SER A 382 -41.07 -58.00 0.55
N LEU A 383 -39.98 -57.81 1.31
CA LEU A 383 -39.28 -58.92 1.97
C LEU A 383 -40.07 -59.46 3.16
N GLN A 384 -40.79 -58.61 3.89
CA GLN A 384 -41.71 -59.03 4.96
C GLN A 384 -42.83 -59.92 4.40
N ASP A 385 -43.51 -59.50 3.32
CA ASP A 385 -44.54 -60.29 2.64
C ASP A 385 -44.02 -61.65 2.14
N GLN A 386 -42.78 -61.70 1.63
CA GLN A 386 -42.12 -62.95 1.27
C GLN A 386 -41.84 -63.86 2.49
N VAL A 387 -41.38 -63.28 3.62
CA VAL A 387 -41.14 -64.02 4.87
C VAL A 387 -42.45 -64.55 5.46
N ASP A 388 -43.52 -63.76 5.45
CA ASP A 388 -44.84 -64.17 5.96
C ASP A 388 -45.46 -65.24 5.06
N THR A 389 -45.33 -65.11 3.74
CA THR A 389 -45.72 -66.14 2.76
C THR A 389 -44.97 -67.45 2.98
N LEU A 390 -43.64 -67.41 3.13
CA LEU A 390 -42.83 -68.61 3.40
C LEU A 390 -43.13 -69.21 4.77
N THR A 391 -43.43 -68.39 5.77
CA THR A 391 -43.81 -68.84 7.12
C THR A 391 -45.18 -69.53 7.10
N PHE A 392 -46.15 -68.98 6.37
CA PHE A 392 -47.45 -69.62 6.14
C PHE A 392 -47.32 -70.95 5.40
N GLN A 393 -46.51 -71.02 4.34
CA GLN A 393 -46.21 -72.28 3.64
C GLN A 393 -45.54 -73.30 4.56
N ASN A 394 -44.55 -72.89 5.35
CA ASN A 394 -43.84 -73.78 6.27
C ASN A 394 -44.77 -74.32 7.37
N ASN A 395 -45.62 -73.48 7.96
CA ASN A 395 -46.61 -73.91 8.94
C ASN A 395 -47.68 -74.83 8.32
N THR A 396 -48.14 -74.54 7.10
CA THR A 396 -49.05 -75.42 6.35
C THR A 396 -48.43 -76.80 6.11
N LEU A 397 -47.14 -76.87 5.78
CA LEU A 397 -46.41 -78.13 5.62
C LEU A 397 -46.20 -78.86 6.96
N ARG A 398 -45.89 -78.14 8.05
CA ARG A 398 -45.80 -78.70 9.42
C ARG A 398 -47.13 -79.28 9.89
N ASP A 399 -48.24 -78.57 9.69
CA ASP A 399 -49.57 -79.04 10.09
C ASP A 399 -50.02 -80.23 9.22
N ARG A 400 -49.64 -80.26 7.94
CA ARG A 400 -49.83 -81.44 7.08
C ARG A 400 -49.00 -82.63 7.55
N ALA A 401 -47.74 -82.42 7.93
CA ALA A 401 -46.89 -83.46 8.50
C ALA A 401 -47.44 -83.98 9.83
N ARG A 402 -47.85 -83.10 10.76
CA ARG A 402 -48.49 -83.48 12.03
C ARG A 402 -49.77 -84.29 11.80
N ARG A 403 -50.61 -83.91 10.84
CA ARG A 403 -51.81 -84.70 10.49
C ARG A 403 -51.47 -86.08 9.94
N PHE A 404 -50.39 -86.24 9.16
CA PHE A 404 -49.92 -87.56 8.73
C PHE A 404 -49.34 -88.37 9.89
N GLU A 405 -48.57 -87.75 10.78
CA GLU A 405 -48.03 -88.37 11.99
C GLU A 405 -49.14 -88.83 12.94
N GLU A 406 -50.14 -87.98 13.23
CA GLU A 406 -51.32 -88.36 14.00
C GLU A 406 -52.14 -89.47 13.33
N ALA A 407 -52.24 -89.50 11.99
CA ALA A 407 -52.95 -90.55 11.26
C ALA A 407 -52.20 -91.89 11.34
N LEU A 408 -50.87 -91.86 11.22
CA LEU A 408 -50.01 -93.03 11.45
C LEU A 408 -50.14 -93.52 12.90
N MET A 409 -50.05 -92.63 13.89
CA MET A 409 -50.15 -92.98 15.31
C MET A 409 -51.53 -93.50 15.71
N ARG A 410 -52.62 -92.99 15.12
CA ARG A 410 -53.95 -93.61 15.27
C ARG A 410 -53.95 -95.01 14.66
N SER A 411 -53.50 -95.18 13.42
CA SER A 411 -53.53 -96.48 12.75
C SER A 411 -52.65 -97.54 13.43
N THR A 412 -51.47 -97.18 13.94
CA THR A 412 -50.63 -98.11 14.69
C THR A 412 -51.20 -98.43 16.07
N ASN A 413 -51.85 -97.47 16.75
CA ASN A 413 -52.54 -97.73 18.00
C ASN A 413 -53.78 -98.61 17.81
N GLU A 414 -54.57 -98.39 16.75
CA GLU A 414 -55.69 -99.23 16.34
C GLU A 414 -55.23 -100.67 16.03
N GLN A 415 -54.14 -100.82 15.26
CA GLN A 415 -53.54 -102.14 14.99
C GLN A 415 -53.03 -102.82 16.28
N LEU A 416 -52.45 -102.06 17.20
CA LEU A 416 -51.97 -102.55 18.49
C LEU A 416 -53.13 -102.96 19.40
N GLU A 417 -54.23 -102.20 19.44
CA GLU A 417 -55.45 -102.55 20.17
C GLU A 417 -56.09 -103.84 19.61
N ILE A 418 -56.17 -103.97 18.28
CA ILE A 418 -56.62 -105.20 17.61
C ILE A 418 -55.69 -106.38 17.93
N ALA A 419 -54.36 -106.17 17.96
CA ALA A 419 -53.40 -107.22 18.28
C ALA A 419 -53.43 -107.63 19.77
N LEU A 420 -53.78 -106.73 20.68
CA LEU A 420 -53.97 -107.01 22.10
C LEU A 420 -55.36 -107.62 22.43
N ALA A 421 -56.38 -107.40 21.59
CA ALA A 421 -57.73 -107.87 21.87
C ALA A 421 -57.85 -109.39 22.17
N PRO A 422 -57.15 -110.31 21.46
CA PRO A 422 -57.14 -111.74 21.81
C PRO A 422 -56.50 -112.04 23.18
N TYR A 423 -55.57 -111.20 23.64
CA TYR A 423 -54.88 -111.37 24.93
C TYR A 423 -55.64 -110.74 26.10
N ARG A 424 -56.64 -109.89 25.83
CA ARG A 424 -57.40 -109.16 26.86
C ARG A 424 -58.06 -110.06 27.91
N HIS A 425 -58.46 -111.27 27.52
CA HIS A 425 -59.08 -112.27 28.40
C HIS A 425 -58.08 -113.29 28.95
N LEU A 426 -56.82 -113.27 28.50
CA LEU A 426 -55.82 -114.27 28.91
C LEU A 426 -55.50 -114.20 30.41
N ASP A 427 -55.52 -113.01 31.03
CA ASP A 427 -55.39 -112.87 32.48
C ASP A 427 -56.60 -113.46 33.22
N GLU A 428 -57.82 -113.31 32.68
CA GLU A 428 -59.05 -113.85 33.26
C GLU A 428 -59.07 -115.39 33.15
N ASP A 429 -58.70 -115.93 31.98
CA ASP A 429 -58.50 -117.35 31.74
C ASP A 429 -57.38 -117.94 32.60
N LEU A 430 -56.27 -117.22 32.81
CA LEU A 430 -55.17 -117.66 33.67
C LEU A 430 -55.60 -117.74 35.15
N HIS A 431 -56.42 -116.80 35.62
CA HIS A 431 -57.03 -116.86 36.96
C HIS A 431 -58.01 -118.05 37.07
N SER A 432 -58.83 -118.30 36.05
CA SER A 432 -59.73 -119.46 35.97
C SER A 432 -58.96 -120.79 36.01
N VAL A 433 -57.93 -120.95 35.17
CA VAL A 433 -57.05 -122.14 35.16
C VAL A 433 -56.34 -122.32 36.50
N LYS A 434 -55.87 -121.24 37.15
CA LYS A 434 -55.28 -121.29 38.48
C LYS A 434 -56.27 -121.79 39.54
N GLN A 435 -57.54 -121.34 39.49
CA GLN A 435 -58.59 -121.83 40.39
C GLN A 435 -58.91 -123.31 40.15
N VAL A 436 -58.97 -123.75 38.88
CA VAL A 436 -59.15 -125.17 38.53
C VAL A 436 -57.98 -126.03 39.00
N LEU A 437 -56.74 -125.54 38.89
CA LEU A 437 -55.56 -126.22 39.44
C LEU A 437 -55.62 -126.34 40.96
N GLU A 438 -56.05 -125.29 41.66
CA GLU A 438 -56.23 -125.32 43.12
C GLU A 438 -57.31 -126.33 43.54
N MET A 439 -58.45 -126.37 42.85
CA MET A 439 -59.48 -127.40 43.05
C MET A 439 -58.97 -128.83 42.75
N LYS A 440 -58.16 -129.00 41.71
CA LYS A 440 -57.54 -130.30 41.39
C LYS A 440 -56.52 -130.72 42.43
N ASN A 441 -55.74 -129.79 42.98
CA ASN A 441 -54.79 -130.08 44.06
C ASN A 441 -55.51 -130.47 45.37
N GLN A 442 -56.63 -129.80 45.70
CA GLN A 442 -57.51 -130.20 46.80
C GLN A 442 -58.08 -131.62 46.60
N LEU A 443 -58.46 -131.99 45.37
CA LEU A 443 -58.93 -133.34 45.04
C LEU A 443 -57.79 -134.38 45.14
N ILE A 444 -56.57 -134.05 44.73
CA ILE A 444 -55.39 -134.90 44.91
C ILE A 444 -55.17 -135.18 46.40
N HIS A 445 -55.18 -134.16 47.27
CA HIS A 445 -55.04 -134.38 48.72
C HIS A 445 -56.17 -135.21 49.35
N GLN A 446 -57.39 -135.16 48.79
CA GLN A 446 -58.47 -136.08 49.18
C GLN A 446 -58.21 -137.52 48.72
N GLN A 447 -57.65 -137.70 47.52
CA GLN A 447 -57.29 -139.01 46.98
C GLN A 447 -56.08 -139.61 47.72
N GLU A 448 -55.04 -138.84 48.01
CA GLU A 448 -53.88 -139.24 48.82
C GLU A 448 -54.30 -139.73 50.21
N LYS A 449 -55.20 -139.00 50.89
CA LYS A 449 -55.78 -139.44 52.16
C LYS A 449 -56.54 -140.77 52.01
N ARG A 450 -57.30 -140.95 50.92
CA ARG A 450 -58.04 -142.19 50.67
C ARG A 450 -57.13 -143.37 50.29
N ILE A 451 -56.00 -143.11 49.63
CA ILE A 451 -54.95 -144.09 49.38
C ILE A 451 -54.35 -144.55 50.70
N MET A 452 -53.98 -143.64 51.59
CA MET A 452 -53.46 -143.95 52.94
C MET A 452 -54.44 -144.80 53.79
N GLU A 453 -55.75 -144.55 53.67
CA GLU A 453 -56.79 -145.39 54.28
C GLU A 453 -56.84 -146.81 53.68
N LEU A 454 -56.61 -146.96 52.38
CA LEU A 454 -56.59 -148.25 51.67
C LEU A 454 -55.29 -149.03 51.89
N GLU A 455 -54.14 -148.35 51.96
CA GLU A 455 -52.84 -148.94 52.29
C GLU A 455 -52.87 -149.56 53.68
N LYS A 456 -53.46 -148.86 54.67
CA LYS A 456 -53.66 -149.39 56.02
C LYS A 456 -54.60 -150.59 56.07
N LEU A 457 -55.59 -150.68 55.17
CA LEU A 457 -56.44 -151.86 55.04
C LEU A 457 -55.69 -153.02 54.36
N ALA A 458 -54.81 -152.74 53.40
CA ALA A 458 -53.95 -153.75 52.77
C ALA A 458 -52.92 -154.32 53.75
N GLU A 459 -52.31 -153.49 54.61
CA GLU A 459 -51.40 -153.92 55.68
C GLU A 459 -52.10 -154.88 56.68
N ILE A 460 -53.35 -154.60 57.05
CA ILE A 460 -54.19 -155.52 57.84
C ILE A 460 -54.48 -156.81 57.05
N ASN A 461 -54.68 -156.73 55.74
CA ASN A 461 -54.96 -157.91 54.91
C ASN A 461 -53.73 -158.83 54.80
N VAL A 462 -52.51 -158.28 54.67
CA VAL A 462 -51.25 -159.05 54.68
C VAL A 462 -51.10 -159.83 56.00
N LEU A 463 -51.36 -159.20 57.15
CA LEU A 463 -51.34 -159.88 58.46
C LEU A 463 -52.40 -161.00 58.60
N LEU A 464 -53.49 -160.93 57.83
CA LEU A 464 -54.49 -162.01 57.73
C LEU A 464 -54.04 -163.11 56.76
N GLU A 465 -53.41 -162.76 55.63
CA GLU A 465 -52.84 -163.69 54.66
C GLU A 465 -51.71 -164.53 55.26
N GLU A 466 -50.76 -163.92 55.99
CA GLU A 466 -49.72 -164.64 56.75
C GLU A 466 -50.34 -165.66 57.72
N LYS A 467 -51.40 -165.26 58.43
CA LYS A 467 -52.09 -166.13 59.40
C LYS A 467 -52.82 -167.28 58.74
N VAL A 468 -53.38 -167.08 57.53
CA VAL A 468 -53.93 -168.16 56.70
C VAL A 468 -52.80 -169.08 56.22
N GLN A 469 -51.67 -168.52 55.76
CA GLN A 469 -50.55 -169.29 55.24
C GLN A 469 -49.93 -170.22 56.30
N VAL A 470 -49.79 -169.76 57.55
CA VAL A 470 -49.35 -170.60 58.69
C VAL A 470 -50.32 -171.75 58.96
N LEU A 471 -51.63 -171.49 58.97
CA LEU A 471 -52.65 -172.55 59.13
C LEU A 471 -52.64 -173.55 57.97
N GLN A 472 -52.36 -173.07 56.75
CA GLN A 472 -52.30 -173.89 55.55
C GLN A 472 -51.03 -174.76 55.53
N GLN A 473 -49.89 -174.26 56.01
CA GLN A 473 -48.66 -175.02 56.16
C GLN A 473 -48.78 -176.12 57.23
N GLN A 474 -49.49 -175.86 58.34
CA GLN A 474 -49.85 -176.89 59.33
C GLN A 474 -50.76 -177.98 58.73
N ASN A 475 -51.64 -177.61 57.79
CA ASN A 475 -52.51 -178.56 57.08
C ASN A 475 -51.71 -179.48 56.15
N GLU A 476 -50.72 -178.95 55.43
CA GLU A 476 -49.84 -179.71 54.54
C GLU A 476 -48.96 -180.72 55.30
N ASP A 477 -48.37 -180.36 56.44
CA ASP A 477 -47.60 -181.29 57.28
C ASP A 477 -48.47 -182.48 57.75
N MET A 478 -49.70 -182.21 58.19
CA MET A 478 -50.65 -183.27 58.56
C MET A 478 -51.00 -184.19 57.38
N LYS A 479 -51.15 -183.66 56.15
CA LYS A 479 -51.33 -184.49 54.93
C LYS A 479 -50.09 -185.33 54.62
N ALA A 480 -48.89 -184.76 54.75
CA ALA A 480 -47.63 -185.46 54.49
C ALA A 480 -47.46 -186.68 55.43
N ARG A 481 -47.75 -186.50 56.72
CA ARG A 481 -47.75 -187.59 57.71
C ARG A 481 -48.76 -188.69 57.39
N ILE A 482 -49.95 -188.34 56.90
CA ILE A 482 -50.97 -189.31 56.44
C ILE A 482 -50.46 -190.08 55.20
N ALA A 483 -49.90 -189.39 54.21
CA ALA A 483 -49.38 -190.01 52.99
C ALA A 483 -48.26 -191.02 53.28
N GLN A 484 -47.34 -190.71 54.19
CA GLN A 484 -46.28 -191.63 54.61
C GLN A 484 -46.86 -192.91 55.25
N ASN A 485 -47.91 -192.79 56.05
CA ASN A 485 -48.60 -193.92 56.70
C ASN A 485 -49.28 -194.85 55.68
N VAL A 486 -49.89 -194.28 54.63
CA VAL A 486 -50.48 -195.03 53.51
C VAL A 486 -49.41 -195.82 52.73
N VAL A 487 -48.21 -195.25 52.53
CA VAL A 487 -47.10 -195.94 51.86
C VAL A 487 -46.62 -197.15 52.68
N VAL A 488 -46.40 -197.00 53.98
CA VAL A 488 -46.02 -198.12 54.88
C VAL A 488 -47.08 -199.23 54.88
N THR A 489 -48.36 -198.84 54.89
CA THR A 489 -49.48 -199.80 54.82
C THR A 489 -49.48 -200.59 53.50
N ARG A 490 -49.17 -199.95 52.37
CA ARG A 490 -49.02 -200.64 51.08
C ARG A 490 -47.80 -201.56 51.03
N GLN A 491 -46.65 -201.13 51.56
CA GLN A 491 -45.42 -201.93 51.61
C GLN A 491 -45.68 -203.30 52.27
N LEU A 492 -46.29 -203.29 53.45
CA LEU A 492 -46.63 -204.49 54.21
C LEU A 492 -47.63 -205.41 53.47
N SER A 493 -48.55 -204.85 52.68
CA SER A 493 -49.49 -205.65 51.87
C SER A 493 -48.82 -206.40 50.71
N VAL A 494 -47.78 -205.80 50.10
CA VAL A 494 -47.05 -206.40 48.96
C VAL A 494 -46.11 -207.50 49.43
N GLU A 495 -45.42 -207.31 50.55
CA GLU A 495 -44.56 -208.35 51.13
C GLU A 495 -45.38 -209.60 51.57
N ASN A 496 -46.60 -209.39 52.08
CA ASN A 496 -47.52 -210.48 52.40
C ASN A 496 -48.01 -211.23 51.14
N ALA A 497 -48.25 -210.52 50.03
CA ALA A 497 -48.58 -211.14 48.74
C ALA A 497 -47.41 -211.95 48.16
N ASN A 498 -46.17 -211.44 48.26
CA ASN A 498 -44.97 -212.15 47.80
C ASN A 498 -44.70 -213.45 48.61
N LEU A 499 -45.00 -213.45 49.91
CA LEU A 499 -44.95 -214.68 50.72
C LEU A 499 -45.96 -215.73 50.24
N HIS A 500 -47.19 -215.33 49.94
CA HIS A 500 -48.19 -216.22 49.36
C HIS A 500 -47.78 -216.79 48.00
N GLU A 501 -47.18 -215.98 47.11
CA GLU A 501 -46.72 -216.45 45.81
C GLU A 501 -45.54 -217.43 45.91
N SER A 502 -44.68 -217.25 46.92
CA SER A 502 -43.57 -218.18 47.22
C SER A 502 -44.08 -219.58 47.61
N VAL A 503 -45.10 -219.65 48.46
CA VAL A 503 -45.77 -220.92 48.84
C VAL A 503 -46.46 -221.58 47.65
N GLU A 504 -47.06 -220.80 46.75
CA GLU A 504 -47.64 -221.31 45.50
C GLU A 504 -46.57 -221.93 44.57
N LYS A 505 -45.38 -221.33 44.50
CA LYS A 505 -44.23 -221.85 43.74
C LYS A 505 -43.70 -223.15 44.35
N GLU A 506 -43.53 -223.22 45.66
CA GLU A 506 -43.14 -224.45 46.36
C GLU A 506 -44.18 -225.58 46.17
N ASN A 507 -45.48 -225.26 46.19
CA ASN A 507 -46.55 -226.23 45.95
C ASN A 507 -46.57 -226.77 44.51
N LYS A 508 -46.18 -225.94 43.51
CA LYS A 508 -45.99 -226.39 42.12
C LYS A 508 -44.75 -227.26 41.96
N GLU A 509 -43.67 -226.95 42.67
CA GLU A 509 -42.45 -227.77 42.73
C GLU A 509 -42.71 -229.13 43.41
N LYS A 510 -43.54 -229.15 44.46
CA LYS A 510 -44.04 -230.37 45.11
C LYS A 510 -44.88 -231.25 44.15
N LYS A 511 -45.65 -230.63 43.25
CA LYS A 511 -46.40 -231.33 42.18
C LYS A 511 -45.48 -231.85 41.06
N ARG A 512 -44.36 -231.17 40.76
CA ARG A 512 -43.31 -231.69 39.86
C ARG A 512 -42.74 -233.02 40.38
N LEU A 513 -42.50 -233.10 41.69
CA LEU A 513 -41.93 -234.29 42.34
C LEU A 513 -42.96 -235.42 42.56
N SER A 514 -44.22 -235.10 42.85
CA SER A 514 -45.29 -236.09 43.05
C SER A 514 -45.53 -236.97 41.81
N ARG A 515 -45.62 -236.40 40.60
CA ARG A 515 -45.90 -237.19 39.39
C ARG A 515 -44.70 -238.05 38.95
N THR A 516 -43.47 -237.63 39.22
CA THR A 516 -42.29 -238.49 39.04
C THR A 516 -42.25 -239.66 40.03
N ASN A 517 -42.97 -239.58 41.16
CA ASN A 517 -43.00 -240.62 42.17
C ASN A 517 -44.01 -241.74 41.82
N GLU A 518 -45.23 -241.37 41.36
CA GLU A 518 -46.34 -242.32 41.19
C GLU A 518 -46.09 -243.42 40.13
N GLU A 519 -45.38 -243.13 39.03
CA GLU A 519 -45.02 -244.16 38.03
C GLU A 519 -43.64 -244.80 38.25
N LEU A 520 -42.78 -244.22 39.10
CA LEU A 520 -41.68 -245.00 39.69
C LEU A 520 -42.26 -246.09 40.60
N VAL A 521 -43.31 -245.79 41.37
CA VAL A 521 -44.02 -246.76 42.23
C VAL A 521 -44.66 -247.90 41.43
N TRP A 522 -45.27 -247.66 40.26
CA TRP A 522 -45.84 -248.74 39.44
C TRP A 522 -44.80 -249.65 38.76
N LYS A 523 -43.51 -249.31 38.80
CA LYS A 523 -42.42 -250.25 38.49
C LYS A 523 -41.94 -251.07 39.70
N LEU A 524 -42.41 -250.80 40.92
CA LEU A 524 -41.66 -251.07 42.15
C LEU A 524 -42.42 -251.75 43.31
N GLN A 525 -43.47 -251.08 43.79
CA GLN A 525 -44.16 -251.24 45.09
C GLN A 525 -43.54 -252.19 46.18
N THR A 526 -42.83 -251.86 47.33
CA THR A 526 -42.02 -250.75 48.05
C THR A 526 -42.51 -249.63 49.08
N ALA A 527 -41.60 -249.03 49.96
CA ALA A 527 -41.81 -248.02 51.08
C ALA A 527 -40.52 -247.32 51.74
N GLU A 528 -40.57 -246.23 52.61
CA GLU A 528 -39.41 -245.54 53.38
C GLU A 528 -39.72 -244.46 54.55
N SER A 529 -38.74 -243.68 55.14
CA SER A 529 -38.70 -243.00 56.52
C SER A 529 -38.07 -241.53 56.76
N MET A 530 -37.82 -240.99 58.03
CA MET A 530 -37.60 -239.50 58.42
C MET A 530 -36.86 -239.10 59.81
N SER A 531 -36.37 -237.82 60.13
CA SER A 531 -35.84 -237.29 61.50
C SER A 531 -35.46 -235.73 61.78
N PRO A 532 -35.22 -235.17 63.05
CA PRO A 532 -35.08 -233.68 63.46
C PRO A 532 -34.12 -233.13 64.68
N ILE A 533 -34.12 -231.80 65.12
CA ILE A 533 -33.69 -231.07 66.46
C ILE A 533 -32.43 -230.01 66.45
N LYS A 534 -31.95 -228.98 67.30
CA LYS A 534 -31.81 -228.46 68.78
C LYS A 534 -31.44 -226.88 69.07
N LEU A 535 -30.93 -226.37 70.27
CA LEU A 535 -30.68 -224.91 70.82
C LEU A 535 -29.48 -224.72 71.91
N PRO A 536 -29.07 -223.65 72.78
CA PRO A 536 -29.28 -222.14 73.15
C PRO A 536 -28.02 -221.18 73.65
N SER A 537 -28.09 -219.99 74.40
CA SER A 537 -26.94 -219.03 74.90
C SER A 537 -27.16 -217.83 76.01
N SER A 538 -26.14 -217.00 76.54
CA SER A 538 -26.17 -215.90 77.70
C SER A 538 -25.02 -214.74 77.93
N PRO A 539 -25.11 -213.63 78.82
CA PRO A 539 -24.20 -212.36 79.01
C PRO A 539 -23.92 -211.57 80.44
N ILE A 540 -23.00 -210.51 80.64
CA ILE A 540 -22.76 -209.57 81.90
C ILE A 540 -21.66 -208.33 81.91
N ASN A 541 -21.71 -207.13 82.68
CA ASN A 541 -20.57 -206.12 83.10
C ASN A 541 -20.79 -204.73 83.99
N HIS A 542 -19.75 -203.95 84.55
CA HIS A 542 -19.77 -202.67 85.49
C HIS A 542 -18.52 -201.60 85.62
N SER A 543 -18.53 -200.36 86.32
CA SER A 543 -17.37 -199.33 86.64
C SER A 543 -17.58 -197.95 87.52
N VAL A 544 -16.55 -197.11 88.04
CA VAL A 544 -16.65 -195.78 88.89
C VAL A 544 -15.39 -194.77 89.26
N SER A 545 -15.56 -193.47 89.77
CA SER A 545 -14.73 -192.35 90.53
C SER A 545 -13.70 -191.25 89.95
N GLY A 546 -13.78 -189.92 90.28
CA GLY A 546 -12.68 -188.85 90.38
C GLY A 546 -12.24 -187.84 89.23
N SER A 547 -11.53 -186.71 89.58
CA SER A 547 -10.46 -185.93 88.82
C SER A 547 -10.69 -184.78 87.74
N LEU A 548 -9.60 -184.38 87.04
CA LEU A 548 -9.16 -183.12 86.33
C LEU A 548 -9.60 -182.80 84.85
N SER A 549 -9.48 -181.51 84.47
CA SER A 549 -9.06 -180.93 83.15
C SER A 549 -9.96 -181.14 81.87
N PRO A 550 -9.48 -181.11 80.58
CA PRO A 550 -9.68 -179.90 79.75
C PRO A 550 -10.16 -180.08 78.26
N SER A 551 -10.32 -178.94 77.57
CA SER A 551 -9.99 -178.67 76.14
C SER A 551 -10.99 -178.87 74.96
N LYS A 552 -10.84 -177.95 73.98
CA LYS A 552 -10.93 -178.05 72.50
C LYS A 552 -12.22 -178.49 71.73
N THR A 553 -12.62 -177.56 70.83
CA THR A 553 -13.07 -177.73 69.41
C THR A 553 -14.38 -178.46 69.04
N ASN A 554 -15.17 -177.79 68.17
CA ASN A 554 -15.89 -178.26 66.96
C ASN A 554 -16.22 -179.76 66.80
N PRO A 555 -17.44 -180.13 66.34
CA PRO A 555 -17.88 -179.76 64.98
C PRO A 555 -19.41 -179.55 64.75
N SER A 556 -19.75 -179.33 63.48
CA SER A 556 -21.07 -179.52 62.84
C SER A 556 -21.37 -181.03 62.61
N PRO A 557 -22.40 -181.49 61.86
CA PRO A 557 -23.49 -180.78 61.17
C PRO A 557 -24.90 -181.40 61.34
N ARG A 558 -25.94 -180.77 60.76
CA ARG A 558 -26.67 -181.37 59.62
C ARG A 558 -27.37 -180.31 58.78
#